data_AF-A0A3D5ZDK6-F1
#
_entry.id   AF-A0A3D5ZDK6-F1
#
_cell.length_a   1.000
_cell.length_b   1.000
_cell.length_c   1.000
_cell.angle_alpha   90.00
_cell.angle_beta   90.00
_cell.angle_gamma   90.00
#
_symmetry.space_group_name_H-M   'P 1'
#
loop_
_entity.id
_entity.type
_entity.pdbx_description
1 polymer ?
#
loop_
_entity_poly.entity_id
_entity_poly.type
_entity_poly.pdbx_seq_one_letter_code
_entity_poly.pdbx_strand_id
1 'polypeptide(L)' 'SNLYQLNKEVLIKAKNKPLILHPGPINRGVEITTELADGEQSVVLQQVENGVAIRMAVIYLLASHIKR' A
#
# COMPACT_ATOMS: atom_id res chain seq x y z
N SER A 1 -19.18 -14.19 -3.86
CA SER A 1 -18.22 -14.85 -2.97
C SER A 1 -17.09 -13.86 -2.72
N ASN A 2 -17.01 -13.32 -1.50
CA ASN A 2 -16.01 -12.29 -1.11
C ASN A 2 -15.00 -12.88 -0.12
N LEU A 3 -14.65 -14.16 -0.28
CA LEU A 3 -13.91 -14.95 0.72
C LEU A 3 -12.57 -14.32 1.14
N TYR A 4 -11.94 -13.58 0.22
CA TYR A 4 -10.63 -12.93 0.41
C TYR A 4 -10.68 -11.41 0.36
N GLN A 5 -11.86 -10.81 0.30
CA GLN A 5 -11.96 -9.35 0.30
C GLN A 5 -11.45 -8.79 1.63
N LEU A 6 -10.59 -7.78 1.58
CA LEU A 6 -10.20 -7.04 2.77
C LEU A 6 -11.39 -6.20 3.25
N ASN A 7 -11.94 -6.60 4.39
CA ASN A 7 -13.10 -5.98 5.03
C ASN A 7 -12.89 -5.93 6.55
N LYS A 8 -13.82 -5.29 7.27
CA LYS A 8 -13.75 -5.14 8.73
C LYS A 8 -13.62 -6.47 9.47
N GLU A 9 -14.30 -7.51 9.04
CA GLU A 9 -14.27 -8.82 9.70
C GLU A 9 -12.88 -9.46 9.62
N VAL A 10 -12.20 -9.28 8.48
CA VAL A 10 -10.80 -9.69 8.31
C VAL A 10 -9.88 -8.81 9.16
N LEU A 11 -10.12 -7.50 9.19
CA LEU A 11 -9.29 -6.55 9.91
C LEU A 11 -9.31 -6.75 11.43
N ILE A 12 -10.47 -7.07 12.01
CA ILE A 12 -10.64 -7.33 13.46
C ILE A 12 -9.87 -8.59 13.91
N LYS A 13 -9.62 -9.53 13.00
CA LYS A 13 -8.80 -10.72 13.30
C LYS A 13 -7.30 -10.40 13.37
N ALA A 14 -6.87 -9.23 12.90
CA ALA A 14 -5.48 -8.81 13.03
C ALA A 14 -5.19 -8.48 14.51
N LYS A 15 -4.08 -9.00 15.04
CA LYS A 15 -3.69 -8.83 16.45
C LYS A 15 -3.31 -7.38 16.84
N ASN A 16 -3.08 -6.50 15.87
CA ASN A 16 -2.59 -5.12 16.07
C ASN A 16 -3.54 -4.11 15.39
N LYS A 17 -3.18 -2.81 15.37
CA LYS A 17 -3.75 -1.83 14.44
C LYS A 17 -2.97 -1.91 13.11
N PRO A 18 -3.32 -2.82 12.16
CA PRO A 18 -2.55 -2.99 10.94
C PRO A 18 -2.59 -1.74 10.07
N LEU A 19 -1.55 -1.54 9.27
CA LEU A 19 -1.57 -0.61 8.15
C LEU A 19 -2.11 -1.33 6.91
N ILE A 20 -2.92 -0.62 6.13
CA ILE A 20 -3.46 -1.10 4.86
C ILE A 20 -2.61 -0.51 3.73
N LEU A 21 -2.06 -1.41 2.92
CA LEU A 21 -1.20 -1.12 1.78
C LEU A 21 -1.85 -1.66 0.50
N HIS A 22 -1.61 -1.00 -0.62
CA HIS A 22 -2.06 -1.46 -1.94
C HIS A 22 -1.25 -0.75 -3.04
N PRO A 23 -0.64 -1.47 -4.00
CA PRO A 23 0.16 -0.84 -5.05
C PRO A 23 -0.66 -0.04 -6.07
N GLY A 24 -1.97 -0.28 -6.13
CA GLY A 24 -2.90 0.35 -7.07
C GLY A 24 -2.84 -0.25 -8.49
N PRO A 25 -3.83 0.02 -9.35
CA PRO A 25 -5.11 0.68 -9.04
C PRO A 25 -5.98 -0.16 -8.10
N ILE A 26 -6.81 0.49 -7.27
CA ILE A 26 -7.66 -0.20 -6.29
C ILE A 26 -9.04 -0.53 -6.88
N ASN A 27 -9.44 -1.80 -6.85
CA ASN A 27 -10.79 -2.30 -7.16
C ASN A 27 -11.67 -2.30 -5.90
N ARG A 28 -12.19 -1.13 -5.54
CA ARG A 28 -13.11 -0.96 -4.41
C ARG A 28 -14.36 -1.82 -4.55
N GLY A 29 -14.79 -2.45 -3.46
CA GLY A 29 -15.94 -3.35 -3.42
C GLY A 29 -15.66 -4.75 -3.97
N VAL A 30 -14.46 -5.00 -4.51
CA VAL A 30 -14.01 -6.32 -4.97
C VAL A 30 -12.88 -6.82 -4.06
N GLU A 31 -11.71 -6.19 -4.09
CA GLU A 31 -10.55 -6.63 -3.30
C GLU A 31 -10.51 -6.01 -1.90
N ILE A 32 -11.06 -4.81 -1.74
CA ILE A 32 -11.13 -4.09 -0.48
C ILE A 32 -12.45 -3.31 -0.39
N THR A 33 -13.07 -3.28 0.79
CA THR A 33 -14.25 -2.43 1.03
C THR A 33 -13.87 -0.95 0.98
N THR A 34 -14.73 -0.09 0.40
CA THR A 34 -14.50 1.36 0.30
C THR A 34 -14.11 1.99 1.64
N GLU A 35 -14.81 1.62 2.71
CA GLU A 35 -14.52 2.10 4.06
C GLU A 35 -13.07 1.85 4.49
N LEU A 36 -12.52 0.67 4.20
CA LEU A 36 -11.14 0.35 4.58
C LEU A 36 -10.11 1.01 3.66
N ALA A 37 -10.44 1.20 2.38
CA ALA A 37 -9.58 1.90 1.43
C ALA A 37 -9.35 3.37 1.82
N ASP A 38 -10.39 4.01 2.39
CA ASP A 38 -10.37 5.43 2.77
C ASP A 38 -10.29 5.64 4.31
N GLY A 39 -10.15 4.56 5.07
CA GLY A 39 -10.13 4.58 6.54
C GLY A 39 -8.78 4.97 7.15
N GLU A 40 -8.75 5.22 8.47
CA GLU A 40 -7.55 5.69 9.20
C GLU A 40 -6.32 4.79 9.07
N GLN A 41 -6.53 3.49 8.84
CA GLN A 41 -5.45 2.51 8.72
C GLN A 41 -4.87 2.47 7.30
N SER A 42 -5.50 3.13 6.33
CA SER A 42 -5.04 3.21 4.96
C SER A 42 -3.88 4.18 4.81
N VAL A 43 -2.74 3.64 4.38
CA VAL A 43 -1.53 4.40 4.06
C VAL A 43 -1.16 4.24 2.59
N VAL A 44 -2.12 3.88 1.74
CA VAL A 44 -1.91 3.63 0.30
C VAL A 44 -1.28 4.84 -0.39
N LEU A 45 -1.80 6.05 -0.15
CA LEU A 45 -1.27 7.26 -0.77
C LEU A 45 0.17 7.52 -0.34
N GLN A 46 0.45 7.41 0.97
CA GLN A 46 1.80 7.55 1.51
C GLN A 46 2.76 6.47 0.94
N GLN A 47 2.30 5.22 0.81
CA GLN A 47 3.07 4.14 0.20
C GLN A 47 3.46 4.47 -1.24
N VAL A 48 2.51 4.92 -2.06
CA VAL A 48 2.74 5.27 -3.47
C VAL A 48 3.68 6.47 -3.58
N GLU A 49 3.48 7.50 -2.75
CA GLU A 49 4.35 8.69 -2.67
C GLU A 49 5.78 8.31 -2.30
N ASN A 50 5.96 7.48 -1.27
CA ASN A 50 7.27 6.97 -0.86
C ASN A 50 7.98 6.21 -2.00
N GLY A 51 7.24 5.63 -2.94
CA GLY A 51 7.79 4.99 -4.13
C GLY A 51 8.63 5.94 -5.01
N VAL A 52 8.28 7.23 -5.06
CA VAL A 52 9.07 8.24 -5.79
C VAL A 52 10.43 8.42 -5.13
N ALA A 53 10.44 8.68 -3.82
CA ALA A 53 11.67 8.88 -3.04
C ALA A 53 12.60 7.67 -3.12
N ILE A 54 12.05 6.45 -3.00
CA ILE A 54 12.83 5.21 -3.11
C ILE A 54 13.47 5.08 -4.49
N ARG A 55 12.73 5.29 -5.57
CA ARG A 55 13.29 5.21 -6.94
C ARG A 55 14.38 6.25 -7.16
N MET A 56 14.17 7.48 -6.68
CA MET A 56 15.19 8.53 -6.75
C MET A 56 16.47 8.13 -6.02
N ALA A 57 16.35 7.60 -4.80
CA ALA A 57 17.50 7.13 -4.02
C ALA A 57 18.25 5.99 -4.71
N VAL A 58 17.52 5.00 -5.23
CA VAL A 58 18.10 3.86 -5.97
C VAL A 58 18.84 4.36 -7.21
N ILE A 59 18.22 5.21 -8.02
CA ILE A 59 18.84 5.77 -9.22
C ILE A 59 20.09 6.60 -8.86
N TYR A 60 20.02 7.44 -7.83
CA TYR A 60 21.15 8.24 -7.38
C TYR A 60 22.35 7.37 -6.97
N LEU A 61 22.10 6.33 -6.16
CA LEU A 61 23.15 5.41 -5.71
C LEU A 61 23.74 4.62 -6.87
N LEU A 62 22.93 4.15 -7.81
CA LEU A 62 23.43 3.42 -8.97
C LEU A 62 24.24 4.34 -9.89
N ALA A 63 23.73 5.55 -10.18
CA ALA A 63 24.41 6.51 -11.03
C ALA A 63 25.76 6.96 -10.47
N SER A 64 25.89 7.07 -9.13
CA SER A 64 27.16 7.43 -8.49
C SER A 64 28.25 6.35 -8.59
N HIS A 65 27.87 5.11 -8.91
CA HIS A 65 28.80 3.98 -9.05
C HIS A 65 29.13 3.65 -10.52
N ILE A 66 28.55 4.36 -11.49
CA ILE A 66 28.91 4.22 -12.91
C ILE A 66 30.25 4.93 -13.12
N LYS A 67 31.33 4.14 -13.25
CA LYS A 67 32.63 4.65 -13.71
C LYS A 67 32.47 5.10 -15.17
N ARG A 68 32.87 6.34 -15.45
CA ARG A 68 33.01 6.86 -16.82
C ARG A 68 34.14 6.17 -17.56
#